data_AF-A0A965QDP3-F1
#
_entry.id   AF-A0A965QDP3-F1
#
_cell.length_a   1.000
_cell.length_b   1.000
_cell.length_c   1.000
_cell.angle_alpha   90.00
_cell.angle_beta   90.00
_cell.angle_gamma   90.00
#
_symmetry.space_group_name_H-M   'P 1'
#
loop_
_entity.id
_entity.type
_entity.pdbx_description
1 polymer ?
#
loop_
_entity_poly.entity_id
_entity_poly.type
_entity_poly.pdbx_seq_one_letter_code
_entity_poly.pdbx_strand_id
1 'polypeptide(L)' 'LLTRWGISSGKNVVETEKAAKKVFPIETWNKLHLQIIFYGRLFSPARSPKLASDYITRSIGTASALKELK' A
#
# COMPACT_ATOMS: atom_id res chain seq x y z
N LEU A 1 -0.91 -0.66 -3.51
CA LEU A 1 -0.68 -0.65 -2.05
C LEU A 1 -1.29 0.59 -1.41
N LEU A 2 -0.85 1.79 -1.77
CA LEU A 2 -1.39 3.04 -1.19
C LEU A 2 -2.92 3.16 -1.31
N THR A 3 -3.51 2.66 -2.38
CA THR A 3 -4.97 2.56 -2.55
C THR A 3 -5.63 1.58 -1.60
N ARG A 4 -5.02 0.39 -1.42
CA ARG A 4 -5.47 -0.62 -0.47
C ARG A 4 -5.42 -0.11 0.97
N TRP A 5 -4.46 0.75 1.29
CA TRP A 5 -4.32 1.38 2.61
C TRP A 5 -5.12 2.69 2.76
N GLY A 6 -5.90 3.08 1.75
CA GLY A 6 -6.77 4.26 1.82
C GLY A 6 -6.03 5.61 1.77
N ILE A 7 -4.74 5.62 1.42
CA ILE A 7 -3.93 6.85 1.34
C ILE A 7 -4.24 7.66 0.07
N SER A 8 -4.64 6.98 -1.01
CA SER A 8 -5.01 7.60 -2.29
C SER A 8 -6.16 6.83 -2.92
N SER A 9 -6.98 7.52 -3.73
CA SER A 9 -8.02 6.90 -4.56
C SER A 9 -7.44 6.08 -5.73
N GLY A 10 -6.18 6.34 -6.12
CA GLY A 10 -5.53 5.65 -7.25
C GLY A 10 -5.94 6.15 -8.62
N LYS A 11 -6.59 7.32 -8.71
CA LYS A 11 -7.06 7.91 -9.97
C LYS A 11 -5.91 8.20 -10.94
N ASN A 12 -4.78 8.69 -10.44
CA ASN A 12 -3.55 8.87 -11.20
C ASN A 12 -2.31 8.79 -10.29
N VAL A 13 -1.15 8.65 -10.93
CA VAL A 13 0.15 8.49 -10.22
C VAL A 13 0.54 9.78 -9.50
N VAL A 14 0.32 10.95 -10.11
CA VAL A 14 0.70 12.25 -9.56
C VAL A 14 -0.02 12.55 -8.24
N GLU A 15 -1.33 12.32 -8.19
CA GLU A 15 -2.14 12.46 -6.97
C GLU A 15 -1.70 11.47 -5.89
N THR A 16 -1.40 10.23 -6.29
CA THR A 16 -0.96 9.18 -5.37
C THR A 16 0.40 9.51 -4.76
N GLU A 17 1.33 10.03 -5.53
CA GLU A 17 2.62 10.52 -5.02
C GLU A 17 2.45 11.72 -4.10
N LYS A 18 1.62 12.69 -4.48
CA LYS A 18 1.35 13.88 -3.66
C LYS A 18 0.74 13.49 -2.31
N ALA A 19 -0.20 12.54 -2.29
CA ALA A 19 -0.78 12.01 -1.07
C ALA A 19 0.26 11.30 -0.20
N ALA A 20 1.09 10.43 -0.79
CA ALA A 20 2.16 9.74 -0.06
C ALA A 20 3.18 10.71 0.55
N LYS A 21 3.64 11.70 -0.23
CA LYS A 21 4.59 12.73 0.22
C LYS A 21 4.03 13.61 1.34
N LYS A 22 2.70 13.75 1.45
CA LYS A 22 2.04 14.47 2.55
C LYS A 22 2.01 13.66 3.85
N VAL A 23 1.95 12.33 3.75
CA VAL A 23 1.85 11.42 4.91
C VAL A 23 3.23 11.07 5.46
N PHE A 24 4.22 10.88 4.59
CA PHE A 24 5.56 10.42 4.99
C PHE A 24 6.57 11.57 5.03
N PRO A 25 7.43 11.65 6.07
CA PRO A 25 8.52 12.61 6.14
C PRO A 25 9.52 12.45 4.98
N ILE A 26 10.08 13.57 4.50
CA ILE A 26 10.90 13.62 3.27
C ILE A 26 12.17 12.77 3.36
N GLU A 27 12.78 12.73 4.53
CA GLU A 27 13.97 11.95 4.85
C GLU A 27 13.74 10.44 4.69
N THR A 28 12.48 9.99 4.73
CA THR A 28 12.13 8.57 4.61
C THR A 28 11.79 8.13 3.19
N TRP A 29 11.58 9.06 2.24
CA TRP A 29 10.96 8.74 0.95
C TRP A 29 11.68 7.64 0.16
N ASN A 30 13.01 7.72 0.04
CA ASN A 30 13.79 6.73 -0.71
C ASN A 30 13.72 5.33 -0.08
N LYS A 31 13.87 5.27 1.25
CA LYS A 31 13.82 4.00 1.99
C LYS A 31 12.42 3.40 1.93
N LEU A 32 11.41 4.23 2.17
CA LEU A 32 10.01 3.82 2.21
C LEU A 32 9.51 3.37 0.84
N HIS A 33 9.95 4.02 -0.24
CA HIS A 33 9.66 3.61 -1.61
C HIS A 33 10.10 2.16 -1.87
N LEU A 34 11.35 1.82 -1.56
CA LEU A 34 11.88 0.46 -1.72
C LEU A 34 11.17 -0.55 -0.81
N GLN A 35 10.90 -0.17 0.44
CA GLN A 35 10.16 -1.01 1.39
C GLN A 35 8.76 -1.35 0.87
N ILE A 36 8.03 -0.37 0.31
CA ILE A 36 6.70 -0.59 -0.29
C ILE A 36 6.80 -1.53 -1.50
N ILE A 37 7.82 -1.39 -2.35
CA ILE A 37 8.02 -2.29 -3.49
C ILE A 37 8.28 -3.72 -3.03
N PHE A 38 9.21 -3.93 -2.10
CA PHE A 38 9.51 -5.26 -1.57
C PHE A 38 8.32 -5.87 -0.86
N TYR A 39 7.59 -5.07 -0.08
CA TYR A 39 6.36 -5.50 0.57
C TYR A 39 5.31 -6.00 -0.43
N GLY A 40 5.06 -5.22 -1.48
CA GLY A 40 4.09 -5.60 -2.51
C GLY A 40 4.47 -6.87 -3.27
N ARG A 41 5.78 -7.13 -3.42
CA ARG A 41 6.25 -8.35 -4.09
C ARG A 41 6.17 -9.59 -3.20
N LEU A 42 6.53 -9.47 -1.92
CA LEU A 42 6.65 -10.62 -1.02
C LEU A 42 5.35 -10.94 -0.28
N PHE A 43 4.58 -9.93 0.11
CA PHE A 43 3.48 -10.09 1.07
C PHE A 43 2.10 -9.74 0.51
N SER A 44 2.03 -8.76 -0.39
CA SER A 44 0.77 -8.26 -0.99
C SER A 44 0.80 -8.34 -2.53
N PRO A 45 0.83 -9.54 -3.13
CA PRO A 45 0.81 -9.67 -4.58
C PRO A 45 -0.45 -9.06 -5.20
N ALA A 46 -0.36 -8.67 -6.47
CA ALA A 46 -1.49 -8.09 -7.20
C ALA A 46 -2.64 -9.10 -7.37
N ARG A 47 -2.31 -10.38 -7.55
CA ARG A 47 -3.27 -11.48 -7.73
C ARG A 47 -3.27 -12.37 -6.49
N SER A 48 -4.46 -12.75 -6.02
CA SER A 48 -4.67 -13.66 -4.89
C SER A 48 -3.88 -13.29 -3.62
N PRO A 49 -4.05 -12.07 -3.07
CA PRO A 49 -3.40 -11.70 -1.83
C PRO A 49 -3.95 -12.55 -0.68
N LYS A 50 -3.05 -13.05 0.18
CA LYS A 50 -3.40 -13.94 1.30
C LYS A 50 -3.44 -13.17 2.60
N LEU A 51 -4.47 -13.37 3.40
CA LEU A 51 -4.60 -12.75 4.71
C LEU A 51 -3.42 -13.08 5.65
N ALA A 52 -2.87 -14.29 5.52
CA ALA A 52 -1.75 -14.76 6.34
C ALA A 52 -0.44 -14.00 6.09
N SER A 53 -0.22 -13.50 4.86
CA SER A 53 1.03 -12.82 4.48
C SER A 53 0.90 -11.30 4.48
N ASP A 54 -0.27 -10.75 4.11
CA ASP A 54 -0.48 -9.31 3.91
C ASP A 54 -0.78 -8.58 5.23
N TYR A 55 0.20 -8.57 6.14
CA TYR A 55 0.03 -8.08 7.51
C TYR A 55 -0.26 -6.57 7.61
N ILE A 56 0.26 -5.74 6.70
CA ILE A 56 -0.03 -4.30 6.68
C ILE A 56 -1.47 -4.08 6.21
N THR A 57 -1.87 -4.65 5.07
CA THR A 57 -3.23 -4.46 4.55
C THR A 57 -4.27 -5.08 5.48
N ARG A 58 -3.96 -6.17 6.17
CA ARG A 58 -4.82 -6.72 7.23
C ARG A 58 -5.05 -5.72 8.37
N SER A 59 -4.06 -4.90 8.70
CA SER A 59 -4.10 -4.01 9.87
C SER A 59 -4.72 -2.65 9.56
N ILE A 60 -4.43 -2.07 8.39
CA ILE A 60 -4.83 -0.69 8.03
C ILE A 60 -5.58 -0.61 6.68
N GLY A 61 -5.91 -1.74 6.09
CA GLY A 61 -6.55 -1.79 4.77
C GLY A 61 -7.97 -1.24 4.77
N THR A 62 -8.40 -0.73 3.62
CA THR A 62 -9.78 -0.33 3.39
C THR A 62 -10.72 -1.54 3.41
N ALA A 63 -12.01 -1.31 3.65
CA ALA A 63 -13.01 -2.38 3.63
C ALA A 63 -13.03 -3.16 2.30
N SER A 64 -12.74 -2.50 1.17
CA SER A 64 -12.61 -3.17 -0.13
C SER A 64 -11.37 -4.07 -0.17
N ALA A 65 -10.23 -3.58 0.30
CA ALA A 65 -8.98 -4.35 0.30
C ALA A 65 -9.06 -5.57 1.23
N LEU A 66 -9.70 -5.43 2.40
CA LEU A 66 -9.89 -6.54 3.34
C LEU A 66 -10.79 -7.65 2.77
N LYS A 67 -11.78 -7.31 1.92
CA LYS A 67 -12.61 -8.31 1.21
C LYS A 67 -11.85 -9.07 0.13
N GLU A 68 -10.81 -8.47 -0.45
CA GLU A 68 -9.94 -9.14 -1.43
C GLU A 68 -8.96 -10.12 -0.77
N LEU A 69 -8.65 -9.93 0.53
CA LEU A 69 -7.82 -10.85 1.29
C LEU A 69 -8.61 -12.13 1.56
N LYS A 70 -8.17 -13.22 0.96
CA LYS A 70 -8.69 -14.57 1.20
C LYS A 70 -7.90 -15.28 2.30
#